data_AF-A0A941YG46-F1
#
_entry.id   AF-A0A941YG46-F1
#
_cell.length_a   1.000
_cell.length_b   1.000
_cell.length_c   1.000
_cell.angle_alpha   90.00
_cell.angle_beta   90.00
_cell.angle_gamma   90.00
#
_symmetry.space_group_name_H-M   'P 1'
#
loop_
_entity.id
_entity.type
_entity.pdbx_description
1 polymer ?
#
loop_
_entity_poly.entity_id
_entity_poly.type
_entity_poly.pdbx_seq_one_letter_code
_entity_poly.pdbx_strand_id
1 'polypeptide(L)'
;MSFRINTNVEALGAYNSVANVSSMMSKSMNRLSKGLRISDASDDPAGLISSELFRSQIASMDAATRNNTEAMNYAKTAENALGEMNQLLDDARSLA
;
A
#
# COMPACT_ATOMS: atom_id res chain seq x y z
N MET A 1 -55.29 11.81 13.11
CA MET A 1 -54.17 12.60 12.55
C MET A 1 -53.84 13.73 13.51
N SER A 2 -52.74 13.61 14.26
CA SER A 2 -52.35 14.61 15.25
C SER A 2 -51.70 15.80 14.56
N PHE A 3 -52.46 16.88 14.37
CA PHE A 3 -51.96 18.15 13.85
C PHE A 3 -51.24 18.88 15.01
N ARG A 4 -49.92 18.73 15.11
CA ARG A 4 -49.09 19.48 16.05
C ARG A 4 -48.65 20.79 15.39
N ILE A 5 -49.26 21.90 15.81
CA ILE A 5 -49.04 23.25 15.23
C ILE A 5 -47.58 23.73 15.42
N ASN A 6 -46.91 23.29 16.48
CA ASN A 6 -45.56 23.75 16.83
C ASN A 6 -44.41 22.85 16.34
N THR A 7 -44.71 21.69 15.74
CA THR A 7 -43.67 20.76 15.28
C THR A 7 -44.04 20.23 13.90
N ASN A 8 -43.36 20.76 12.88
CA ASN A 8 -43.54 20.32 11.51
C ASN A 8 -42.76 19.01 11.27
N VAL A 9 -43.47 17.89 11.33
CA VAL A 9 -42.89 16.55 11.16
C VAL A 9 -42.40 16.32 9.73
N GLU A 10 -43.07 16.88 8.72
CA GLU A 10 -42.62 16.80 7.32
C GLU A 10 -41.30 17.53 7.10
N ALA A 11 -41.14 18.73 7.68
CA ALA A 11 -39.88 19.47 7.63
C ALA A 11 -38.75 18.74 8.38
N LEU A 12 -39.04 18.09 9.51
CA LEU A 12 -38.08 17.24 10.21
C LEU A 12 -37.68 16.02 9.38
N GLY A 13 -38.62 15.40 8.66
CA GLY A 13 -38.34 14.31 7.73
C GLY A 13 -37.39 14.76 6.61
N ALA A 14 -37.72 15.88 5.96
CA ALA A 14 -36.88 16.48 4.93
C ALA A 14 -35.47 16.84 5.44
N TYR A 15 -35.37 17.41 6.65
CA TYR A 15 -34.08 17.73 7.28
C TYR A 15 -33.22 16.47 7.51
N ASN A 16 -33.81 15.38 8.04
CA ASN A 16 -33.10 14.12 8.22
C ASN A 16 -32.63 13.52 6.89
N SER A 17 -33.45 13.60 5.84
CA SER A 17 -33.05 13.16 4.49
C SER A 17 -31.88 13.98 3.95
N VAL A 18 -31.92 15.31 4.07
CA VAL A 18 -30.82 16.19 3.63
C VAL A 18 -29.54 15.93 4.44
N ALA A 19 -29.65 15.72 5.75
CA ALA A 19 -28.52 15.40 6.61
C ALA A 19 -27.85 14.07 6.19
N ASN A 20 -28.66 13.04 5.89
CA ASN A 20 -28.15 11.76 5.40
C ASN A 20 -27.44 11.90 4.03
N VAL A 21 -28.08 12.59 3.08
CA VAL A 21 -27.50 12.85 1.75
C VAL A 21 -26.19 13.62 1.86
N SER A 22 -26.13 14.64 2.73
CA SER A 22 -24.92 15.44 2.96
C SER A 22 -23.77 14.61 3.53
N SER A 23 -24.08 13.68 4.44
CA SER A 23 -23.11 12.72 4.99
C SER A 23 -22.59 11.76 3.92
N MET A 24 -23.49 11.18 3.11
CA MET A 24 -23.11 10.31 1.99
C MET A 24 -22.26 11.02 0.93
N MET A 25 -22.59 12.28 0.61
CA MET A 25 -21.82 13.12 -0.29
C MET A 25 -20.41 13.37 0.26
N SER A 26 -20.29 13.69 1.55
CA SER A 26 -19.00 13.92 2.22
C SER A 26 -18.12 12.68 2.19
N LYS A 27 -18.69 11.48 2.45
CA LYS A 27 -17.98 10.20 2.31
C LYS A 27 -17.51 9.94 0.88
N SER A 28 -18.38 10.21 -0.11
CA SER A 28 -18.06 10.02 -1.53
C SER A 28 -16.92 10.94 -1.96
N MET A 29 -16.94 12.20 -1.52
CA MET A 29 -15.87 13.16 -1.77
C MET A 29 -14.56 12.74 -1.10
N ASN A 30 -14.60 12.15 0.11
CA ASN A 30 -13.42 11.63 0.79
C ASN A 30 -12.78 10.46 0.01
N ARG A 31 -13.60 9.51 -0.45
CA ARG A 31 -13.15 8.38 -1.28
C ARG A 31 -12.57 8.85 -2.61
N LEU A 32 -13.21 9.83 -3.27
CA LEU A 32 -12.68 10.43 -4.49
C LEU A 32 -11.33 11.11 -4.25
N SER A 33 -11.21 11.88 -3.16
CA SER A 33 -9.98 12.61 -2.82
C SER A 33 -8.82 11.69 -2.46
N LYS A 34 -9.09 10.56 -1.80
CA LYS A 34 -8.08 9.55 -1.44
C LYS A 34 -7.80 8.57 -2.59
N GLY A 35 -8.70 8.42 -3.55
CA GLY A 35 -8.63 7.40 -4.60
C GLY A 35 -8.79 5.96 -4.10
N LEU A 36 -9.14 5.77 -2.82
CA LEU A 36 -9.27 4.46 -2.18
C LEU A 36 -10.74 4.16 -1.91
N ARG A 37 -11.16 2.93 -2.25
CA ARG A 37 -12.51 2.43 -1.95
C ARG A 37 -12.76 2.34 -0.44
N ILE A 38 -11.75 1.89 0.31
CA ILE A 38 -11.77 1.75 1.77
C ILE A 38 -11.01 2.95 2.33
N SER A 39 -11.75 3.97 2.77
CA SER A 39 -11.19 5.22 3.28
C SER A 39 -11.03 5.24 4.80
N ASP A 40 -11.88 4.49 5.52
CA ASP A 40 -11.93 4.39 6.98
C ASP A 40 -12.06 2.92 7.42
N ALA A 41 -11.44 2.60 8.57
CA ALA A 41 -11.52 1.26 9.18
C ALA A 41 -12.94 0.84 9.57
N SER A 42 -13.84 1.81 9.74
CA SER A 42 -15.26 1.57 10.07
C SER A 42 -16.08 1.09 8.87
N ASP A 43 -15.65 1.38 7.63
CA ASP A 43 -16.39 1.00 6.42
C ASP A 43 -16.14 -0.48 6.05
N ASP A 44 -14.92 -0.98 6.22
CA ASP A 44 -14.53 -2.38 5.98
C ASP A 44 -13.22 -2.74 6.73
N PRO A 45 -13.30 -3.18 8.00
CA PRO A 45 -12.11 -3.46 8.81
C PRO A 45 -11.30 -4.64 8.27
N ALA A 46 -11.96 -5.69 7.76
CA ALA A 46 -11.28 -6.86 7.22
C ALA A 46 -10.58 -6.56 5.89
N GLY A 47 -11.22 -5.78 5.02
CA GLY A 47 -10.64 -5.30 3.77
C GLY A 47 -9.46 -4.35 4.01
N LEU A 48 -9.55 -3.48 5.03
CA LEU A 48 -8.43 -2.62 5.42
C LEU A 48 -7.23 -3.44 5.93
N ILE A 49 -7.46 -4.40 6.83
CA ILE A 49 -6.39 -5.26 7.37
C ILE A 49 -5.69 -6.02 6.23
N SER A 50 -6.46 -6.60 5.31
CA SER A 50 -5.89 -7.33 4.17
C SER A 50 -5.09 -6.41 3.25
N SER A 51 -5.58 -5.19 3.01
CA SER A 51 -4.89 -4.20 2.18
C SER A 51 -3.57 -3.75 2.80
N GLU A 52 -3.53 -3.54 4.12
CA GLU A 52 -2.31 -3.18 4.84
C GLU A 52 -1.33 -4.35 4.92
N LEU A 53 -1.82 -5.59 5.06
CA LEU A 53 -0.99 -6.79 4.96
C LEU A 53 -0.32 -6.88 3.59
N PHE A 54 -1.08 -6.70 2.49
CA PHE A 54 -0.50 -6.70 1.15
C PHE A 54 0.46 -5.53 0.93
N ARG A 55 0.15 -4.34 1.45
CA ARG A 55 1.06 -3.18 1.40
C ARG A 55 2.40 -3.49 2.08
N SER A 56 2.35 -4.11 3.25
CA SER A 56 3.54 -4.57 3.99
C SER A 56 4.31 -5.63 3.19
N GLN A 57 3.61 -6.59 2.60
CA GLN A 57 4.23 -7.63 1.79
C GLN A 57 4.92 -7.06 0.54
N ILE A 58 4.30 -6.12 -0.15
CA ILE A 58 4.90 -5.42 -1.30
C ILE A 58 6.18 -4.70 -0.87
N ALA A 59 6.15 -3.94 0.23
CA ALA A 59 7.34 -3.25 0.73
C ALA A 59 8.47 -4.22 1.11
N SER A 60 8.12 -5.37 1.70
CA SER A 60 9.07 -6.45 1.99
C SER A 60 9.65 -7.06 0.71
N MET A 61 8.84 -7.31 -0.31
CA MET A 61 9.29 -7.81 -1.61
C MET A 61 10.20 -6.82 -2.34
N ASP A 62 9.92 -5.52 -2.25
CA ASP A 62 10.79 -4.48 -2.82
C ASP A 62 12.15 -4.47 -2.12
N ALA A 63 12.19 -4.61 -0.79
CA ALA A 63 13.43 -4.75 -0.04
C ALA A 63 14.18 -6.04 -0.42
N ALA A 64 13.48 -7.18 -0.53
CA ALA A 64 14.09 -8.45 -0.95
C ALA A 64 14.68 -8.36 -2.36
N THR A 65 14.00 -7.68 -3.29
CA THR A 65 14.49 -7.46 -4.66
C THR A 65 15.77 -6.63 -4.66
N ARG A 66 15.84 -5.57 -3.84
CA ARG A 66 17.05 -4.75 -3.67
C ARG A 66 18.20 -5.57 -3.09
N ASN A 67 17.94 -6.32 -2.02
CA ASN A 67 18.93 -7.19 -1.39
C ASN A 67 19.48 -8.24 -2.36
N ASN A 68 18.62 -8.85 -3.18
CA ASN A 68 19.05 -9.81 -4.21
C ASN A 68 19.93 -9.15 -5.29
N THR A 69 19.61 -7.91 -5.68
CA THR A 69 20.41 -7.15 -6.65
C THR A 69 21.80 -6.83 -6.07
N GLU A 70 21.88 -6.44 -4.80
CA GLU A 70 23.14 -6.19 -4.10
C GLU A 70 23.96 -7.47 -3.95
N ALA A 71 23.33 -8.59 -3.55
CA ALA A 71 23.98 -9.89 -3.45
C ALA A 71 24.55 -10.33 -4.81
N MET A 72 23.81 -10.11 -5.90
CA MET A 72 24.30 -10.40 -7.26
C MET A 72 25.51 -9.53 -7.64
N ASN A 73 25.52 -8.25 -7.27
CA ASN A 73 26.67 -7.38 -7.52
C ASN A 73 27.90 -7.81 -6.71
N TYR A 74 27.68 -8.25 -5.48
CA TYR A 74 28.74 -8.80 -4.64
C TYR A 74 29.31 -10.09 -5.23
N ALA A 75 28.43 -11.00 -5.67
CA ALA A 75 28.83 -12.24 -6.34
C ALA A 75 29.63 -11.98 -7.62
N LYS A 76 29.20 -11.02 -8.45
CA LYS A 76 29.96 -10.59 -9.65
C LYS A 76 31.34 -10.04 -9.31
N THR A 77 31.44 -9.24 -8.24
CA THR A 77 32.72 -8.70 -7.78
C THR A 77 33.65 -9.82 -7.32
N ALA A 78 33.12 -10.80 -6.58
CA ALA A 78 33.87 -11.99 -6.18
C ALA A 78 34.29 -12.84 -7.39
N GLU A 79 33.42 -13.03 -8.38
CA GLU A 79 33.72 -13.78 -9.60
C GLU A 79 34.86 -13.14 -10.40
N ASN A 80 34.86 -11.81 -10.54
CA ASN A 80 35.96 -11.09 -11.18
C ASN A 80 37.28 -11.27 -10.43
N ALA A 81 37.27 -11.14 -9.09
CA ALA A 81 38.47 -11.34 -8.27
C ALA A 81 38.99 -12.79 -8.35
N LEU A 82 38.10 -13.79 -8.39
CA LEU A 82 38.47 -15.18 -8.61
C LEU A 82 39.07 -15.39 -10.01
N GLY A 83 38.57 -14.68 -11.02
CA GLY A 83 39.15 -14.67 -12.36
C GLY A 83 40.59 -14.19 -12.38
N GLU A 84 40.88 -13.07 -11.70
CA GLU A 84 42.25 -12.55 -11.54
C GLU A 84 43.15 -13.53 -10.78
N MET A 85 42.66 -14.15 -9.70
CA MET A 85 43.45 -15.14 -8.96
C MET A 85 43.78 -16.38 -9.81
N ASN A 86 42.87 -16.86 -10.66
CA ASN A 86 43.16 -17.97 -11.56
C ASN A 86 44.26 -17.59 -12.58
N GLN A 87 44.20 -16.39 -13.14
CA GLN A 87 45.25 -15.90 -14.06
C GLN A 87 46.62 -15.86 -13.37
N LEU A 88 46.68 -15.33 -12.14
CA LEU A 88 47.92 -15.30 -11.36
C LEU A 88 48.48 -16.71 -11.07
N LEU A 89 47.61 -17.69 -10.83
CA LEU A 89 48.03 -19.08 -10.61
C LEU A 89 48.58 -19.73 -11.88
N ASP A 90 47.98 -19.45 -13.03
CA ASP A 90 48.46 -19.94 -14.33
C ASP A 90 49.82 -19.31 -14.70
N ASP A 91 49.97 -18.01 -14.48
CA ASP A 91 51.24 -17.30 -14.66
C ASP A 91 52.33 -17.90 -13.78
N ALA A 92 52.05 -18.11 -12.48
CA ALA A 92 52.99 -18.72 -11.55
C ALA A 92 53.41 -20.14 -11.97
N ARG A 93 52.49 -20.94 -12.53
CA ARG A 93 52.81 -22.25 -13.09
C ARG A 93 53.67 -22.17 -14.35
N SER A 94 53.50 -21.14 -15.17
CA SER A 94 54.32 -20.94 -16.37
C SER A 94 55.76 -20.52 -16.06
N LEU A 95 55.98 -19.93 -14.89
CA LEU A 95 57.27 -19.45 -14.39
C LEU A 95 58.10 -20.53 -13.65
N ALA A 96 57.49 -21.64 -13.26
CA ALA A 96 58.11 -22.75 -12.53
C ALA A 96 58.69 -23.82 -13.47
#